data_AF-A0A363MUL8-F1
#
_entry.id   AF-A0A363MUL8-F1
#
_cell.length_a   1.000
_cell.length_b   1.000
_cell.length_c   1.000
_cell.angle_alpha   90.00
_cell.angle_beta   90.00
_cell.angle_gamma   90.00
#
_symmetry.space_group_name_H-M   'P 1'
#
loop_
_entity.id
_entity.type
_entity.pdbx_description
1 polymer ?
#
loop_
_entity_poly.entity_id
_entity_poly.type
_entity_poly.pdbx_seq_one_letter_code
_entity_poly.pdbx_strand_id
1 'polypeptide(L)'
;MKHITIFFFIFSVFSFNLKGQSINIPDQIKISNIENKVIVKGTKILINESKDYVYYNELKRFQKDSKNYFQVIEIPNQDYHKSVTKISNKIDELEKQGGRIRIKKELKLGFYDAYFALAPQGKDSEQIILAFGDTSFSVLVMGVFSNDEKERKEITDLVLSTYYDENIKVNINDNLFYYVDLKKSEFELLNVMNSFGIYTIGKEQLVGNGIYINNFLIGVLPNNLNGFDLKTYS
;
A
#
# COMPACT_ATOMS: atom_id res chain seq x y z
N MET A 1 -15.85 63.88 45.48
CA MET A 1 -16.52 62.75 44.81
C MET A 1 -15.51 62.08 43.89
N LYS A 2 -15.13 60.83 44.18
CA LYS A 2 -14.08 60.09 43.45
C LYS A 2 -14.71 59.36 42.26
N HIS A 3 -14.25 59.64 41.04
CA HIS A 3 -14.68 58.92 39.84
C HIS A 3 -13.96 57.57 39.77
N ILE A 4 -14.72 56.49 39.94
CA ILE A 4 -14.27 55.12 39.69
C ILE A 4 -14.48 54.86 38.20
N THR A 5 -13.38 54.75 37.45
CA THR A 5 -13.41 54.35 36.04
C THR A 5 -13.19 52.84 35.99
N ILE A 6 -14.25 52.08 35.74
CA ILE A 6 -14.16 50.62 35.56
C ILE A 6 -13.72 50.36 34.12
N PHE A 7 -12.49 49.87 33.97
CA PHE A 7 -11.94 49.43 32.68
C PHE A 7 -12.38 47.97 32.45
N PHE A 8 -13.40 47.80 31.60
CA PHE A 8 -13.87 46.47 31.19
C PHE A 8 -12.90 45.88 30.16
N PHE A 9 -12.01 44.99 30.61
CA PHE A 9 -11.11 44.25 29.73
C PHE A 9 -11.88 43.07 29.13
N ILE A 10 -12.42 43.25 27.92
CA ILE A 10 -13.06 42.18 27.14
C ILE A 10 -11.95 41.24 26.66
N PHE A 11 -11.77 40.13 27.38
CA PHE A 11 -10.95 39.00 26.94
C PHE A 11 -11.71 38.28 25.81
N SER A 12 -11.54 38.73 24.57
CA SER A 12 -12.01 38.00 23.40
C SER A 12 -11.18 36.72 23.28
N VAL A 13 -11.73 35.62 23.81
CA VAL A 13 -11.20 34.27 23.60
C VAL A 13 -11.38 33.96 22.11
N PHE A 14 -10.36 34.26 21.32
CA PHE A 14 -10.24 33.74 19.96
C PHE A 14 -9.99 32.24 20.09
N SER A 15 -11.07 31.47 20.20
CA SER A 15 -11.05 30.04 19.91
C SER A 15 -10.72 29.91 18.42
N PHE A 16 -9.42 29.78 18.11
CA PHE A 16 -8.99 29.22 16.84
C PHE A 16 -9.53 27.79 16.80
N ASN A 17 -10.74 27.63 16.30
CA ASN A 17 -11.20 26.38 15.74
C ASN A 17 -10.32 26.13 14.53
N LEU A 18 -9.17 25.49 14.74
CA LEU A 18 -8.51 24.69 13.73
C LEU A 18 -9.53 23.65 13.29
N LYS A 19 -10.40 24.02 12.33
CA LYS A 19 -11.21 23.09 11.59
C LYS A 19 -10.20 22.17 10.90
N GLY A 20 -9.98 20.99 11.47
CA GLY A 20 -9.32 19.91 10.77
C GLY A 20 -10.05 19.75 9.44
N GLN A 21 -9.37 20.09 8.35
CA GLN A 21 -9.96 20.12 7.03
C GLN A 21 -10.36 18.69 6.69
N SER A 22 -11.66 18.45 6.56
CA SER A 22 -12.20 17.14 6.24
C SER A 22 -11.86 16.81 4.78
N ILE A 23 -11.05 15.78 4.56
CA ILE A 23 -10.89 15.24 3.20
C ILE A 23 -12.24 14.63 2.79
N ASN A 24 -12.78 15.08 1.67
CA ASN A 24 -13.96 14.48 1.08
C ASN A 24 -13.53 13.40 0.08
N ILE A 25 -13.66 12.14 0.46
CA ILE A 25 -13.44 11.00 -0.43
C ILE A 25 -14.78 10.66 -1.09
N PRO A 26 -14.91 10.62 -2.43
CA PRO A 26 -16.18 10.29 -3.09
C PRO A 26 -16.56 8.81 -2.88
N ASP A 27 -17.84 8.47 -3.03
CA ASP A 27 -18.32 7.08 -2.95
C ASP A 27 -17.85 6.22 -4.14
N GLN A 28 -17.50 6.87 -5.25
CA GLN A 28 -16.96 6.21 -6.43
C GLN A 28 -15.81 7.04 -7.01
N ILE A 29 -14.69 6.37 -7.26
CA ILE A 29 -13.53 6.91 -7.94
C ILE A 29 -13.48 6.25 -9.32
N LYS A 30 -13.69 7.05 -10.36
CA LYS A 30 -13.57 6.58 -11.74
C LYS A 30 -12.10 6.53 -12.14
N ILE A 31 -11.70 5.43 -12.74
CA ILE A 31 -10.37 5.29 -13.30
C ILE A 31 -10.38 5.85 -14.73
N SER A 32 -9.42 6.70 -15.02
CA SER A 32 -9.21 7.32 -16.33
C SER A 32 -7.71 7.40 -16.62
N ASN A 33 -7.36 7.70 -17.88
CA ASN A 33 -5.99 7.89 -18.35
C ASN A 33 -5.08 6.69 -18.04
N ILE A 34 -5.58 5.48 -18.27
CA ILE A 34 -4.86 4.22 -17.99
C ILE A 34 -3.56 4.17 -18.78
N GLU A 35 -3.56 4.69 -20.00
CA GLU A 35 -2.42 4.78 -20.91
C GLU A 35 -1.24 5.61 -20.37
N ASN A 36 -1.48 6.48 -19.39
CA ASN A 36 -0.46 7.32 -18.75
C ASN A 36 0.00 6.79 -17.39
N LYS A 37 -0.47 5.59 -17.00
CA LYS A 37 -0.09 4.96 -15.74
C LYS A 37 1.12 4.06 -15.92
N VAL A 38 1.90 3.91 -14.85
CA VAL A 38 3.04 3.01 -14.81
C VAL A 38 2.67 1.72 -14.08
N ILE A 39 3.19 0.60 -14.59
CA ILE A 39 3.00 -0.72 -13.97
C ILE A 39 3.92 -0.84 -12.77
N VAL A 40 3.35 -1.24 -11.63
CA VAL A 40 4.12 -1.69 -10.48
C VAL A 40 4.66 -3.08 -10.81
N LYS A 41 5.97 -3.17 -11.06
CA LYS A 41 6.64 -4.39 -11.54
C LYS A 41 6.28 -5.60 -10.68
N GLY A 42 6.07 -6.75 -11.31
CA GLY A 42 5.68 -7.99 -10.62
C GLY A 42 4.23 -8.04 -10.11
N THR A 43 3.40 -7.08 -10.49
CA THR A 43 1.97 -7.00 -10.15
C THR A 43 1.14 -6.64 -11.38
N LYS A 44 -0.18 -6.71 -11.24
CA LYS A 44 -1.18 -6.19 -12.20
C LYS A 44 -1.63 -4.77 -11.89
N ILE A 45 -0.88 -4.07 -11.04
CA ILE A 45 -1.26 -2.76 -10.52
C ILE A 45 -0.64 -1.65 -11.36
N LEU A 46 -1.47 -0.68 -11.70
CA LEU A 46 -1.14 0.56 -12.39
C LEU A 46 -1.34 1.73 -11.44
N ILE A 47 -0.45 2.71 -11.51
CA ILE A 47 -0.55 3.95 -10.72
C ILE A 47 -0.19 5.16 -11.57
N ASN A 48 -0.59 6.36 -11.14
CA ASN A 48 -0.03 7.57 -11.74
C ASN A 48 1.47 7.66 -11.47
N GLU A 49 2.24 8.02 -12.49
CA GLU A 49 3.65 8.34 -12.32
C GLU A 49 3.80 9.61 -11.46
N SER A 50 4.80 9.61 -10.57
CA SER A 50 5.21 10.81 -9.84
C SER A 50 6.72 10.99 -9.98
N LYS A 51 7.14 12.17 -10.46
CA LYS A 51 8.56 12.51 -10.63
C LYS A 51 9.29 12.67 -9.30
N ASP A 52 8.55 12.88 -8.22
CA ASP A 52 9.10 13.14 -6.89
C ASP A 52 9.30 11.84 -6.09
N TYR A 53 8.90 10.69 -6.64
CA TYR A 53 9.01 9.39 -5.97
C TYR A 53 9.91 8.44 -6.75
N VAL A 54 10.84 7.82 -6.04
CA VAL A 54 11.68 6.75 -6.56
C VAL A 54 11.00 5.40 -6.30
N TYR A 55 10.93 4.55 -7.33
CA TYR A 55 10.40 3.20 -7.19
C TYR A 55 11.47 2.22 -6.70
N TYR A 56 11.21 1.57 -5.57
CA TYR A 56 11.99 0.49 -4.97
C TYR A 56 11.27 -0.84 -5.21
N ASN A 57 11.77 -1.60 -6.17
CA ASN A 57 11.13 -2.85 -6.61
C ASN A 57 11.07 -3.91 -5.50
N GLU A 58 12.07 -3.91 -4.62
CA GLU A 58 12.24 -4.87 -3.54
C GLU A 58 11.10 -4.77 -2.51
N LEU A 59 10.59 -3.55 -2.34
CA LEU A 59 9.53 -3.23 -1.40
C LEU A 59 8.18 -3.04 -2.08
N LYS A 60 8.14 -3.04 -3.42
CA LYS A 60 6.99 -2.59 -4.23
C LYS A 60 6.51 -1.21 -3.74
N ARG A 61 7.48 -0.31 -3.49
CA ARG A 61 7.27 0.97 -2.81
C ARG A 61 7.75 2.11 -3.68
N PHE A 62 6.97 3.17 -3.72
CA PHE A 62 7.36 4.47 -4.24
C PHE A 62 7.68 5.35 -3.05
N GLN A 63 8.85 5.98 -3.06
CA GLN A 63 9.33 6.73 -1.90
C GLN A 63 10.03 8.01 -2.31
N LYS A 64 9.63 9.11 -1.67
CA LYS A 64 10.23 10.44 -1.77
C LYS A 64 11.26 10.66 -0.66
N ASP A 65 10.93 10.24 0.56
CA ASP A 65 11.82 10.21 1.73
C ASP A 65 11.32 9.19 2.78
N SER A 66 11.99 9.07 3.94
CA SER A 66 11.62 8.11 5.01
C SER A 66 10.19 8.24 5.51
N LYS A 67 9.60 9.43 5.43
CA LYS A 67 8.30 9.75 5.99
C LYS A 67 7.22 9.87 4.93
N ASN A 68 7.59 9.94 3.65
CA ASN A 68 6.67 10.10 2.52
C ASN A 68 6.88 8.97 1.51
N TYR A 69 6.03 7.95 1.59
CA TYR A 69 6.07 6.79 0.70
C TYR A 69 4.68 6.15 0.54
N PHE A 70 4.49 5.38 -0.51
CA PHE A 70 3.38 4.43 -0.59
C PHE A 70 3.83 3.09 -1.13
N GLN A 71 3.20 2.02 -0.65
CA GLN A 71 3.56 0.65 -0.92
C GLN A 71 2.34 -0.11 -1.42
N VAL A 72 2.55 -0.95 -2.44
CA VAL A 72 1.50 -1.75 -3.08
C VAL A 72 1.77 -3.22 -2.82
N ILE A 73 0.75 -3.94 -2.36
CA ILE A 73 0.77 -5.38 -2.15
C ILE A 73 -0.42 -5.97 -2.90
N GLU A 74 -0.15 -6.72 -3.96
CA GLU A 74 -1.15 -7.55 -4.64
C GLU A 74 -1.08 -8.98 -4.08
N ILE A 75 -2.24 -9.56 -3.75
CA ILE A 75 -2.37 -10.96 -3.37
C ILE A 75 -3.32 -11.63 -4.38
N PRO A 76 -2.79 -12.33 -5.39
CA PRO A 76 -3.60 -13.11 -6.33
C PRO A 76 -4.33 -14.25 -5.61
N ASN A 77 -5.51 -14.63 -6.12
CA ASN A 77 -6.36 -15.71 -5.58
C ASN A 77 -6.83 -15.50 -4.13
N GLN A 78 -6.78 -14.25 -3.64
CA GLN A 78 -7.25 -13.88 -2.31
C GLN A 78 -8.56 -13.13 -2.41
N ASP A 79 -9.60 -13.65 -1.78
CA ASP A 79 -10.90 -13.00 -1.67
C ASP A 79 -10.79 -11.70 -0.85
N TYR A 80 -11.03 -10.56 -1.53
CA TYR A 80 -11.01 -9.22 -0.94
C TYR A 80 -12.00 -9.09 0.22
N HIS A 81 -13.21 -9.65 0.13
CA HIS A 81 -14.23 -9.46 1.15
C HIS A 81 -13.82 -10.08 2.49
N LYS A 82 -13.06 -11.19 2.44
CA LYS A 82 -12.44 -11.79 3.64
C LYS A 82 -11.29 -10.93 4.16
N SER A 83 -10.45 -10.40 3.27
CA SER A 83 -9.32 -9.54 3.64
C SER A 83 -9.78 -8.25 4.31
N VAL A 84 -10.73 -7.54 3.69
CA VAL A 84 -11.22 -6.26 4.19
C VAL A 84 -11.93 -6.40 5.54
N THR A 85 -12.67 -7.48 5.76
CA THR A 85 -13.30 -7.76 7.06
C THR A 85 -12.25 -7.89 8.17
N LYS A 86 -11.11 -8.52 7.89
CA LYS A 86 -10.01 -8.61 8.86
C LYS A 86 -9.38 -7.23 9.12
N ILE A 87 -9.20 -6.44 8.06
CA ILE A 87 -8.63 -5.08 8.16
C ILE A 87 -9.56 -4.18 8.98
N SER A 88 -10.86 -4.13 8.66
CA SER A 88 -11.84 -3.30 9.35
C SER A 88 -11.96 -3.69 10.82
N ASN A 89 -12.05 -4.99 11.12
CA ASN A 89 -12.08 -5.48 12.50
C ASN A 89 -10.82 -5.06 13.27
N LYS A 90 -9.64 -5.14 12.63
CA LYS A 90 -8.41 -4.73 13.28
C LYS A 90 -8.37 -3.23 13.57
N ILE A 91 -8.87 -2.42 12.64
CA ILE A 91 -9.00 -0.97 12.83
C ILE A 91 -9.97 -0.68 13.98
N ASP A 92 -11.10 -1.37 14.07
CA ASP A 92 -12.08 -1.20 15.14
C ASP A 92 -11.53 -1.61 16.51
N GLU A 93 -10.73 -2.68 16.58
CA GLU A 93 -9.99 -3.04 17.79
C GLU A 93 -9.04 -1.94 18.25
N LEU A 94 -8.28 -1.36 17.33
CA LEU A 94 -7.33 -0.29 17.64
C LEU A 94 -8.04 0.96 18.16
N GLU A 95 -9.22 1.29 17.62
CA GLU A 95 -10.02 2.40 18.16
C GLU A 95 -10.54 2.13 19.57
N LYS A 96 -11.00 0.90 19.85
CA LYS A 96 -11.41 0.51 21.21
C LYS A 96 -10.26 0.62 22.22
N GLN A 97 -9.01 0.48 21.76
CA GLN A 97 -7.80 0.66 22.55
C GLN A 97 -7.36 2.14 22.66
N GLY A 98 -8.15 3.09 22.15
CA GLY A 98 -7.85 4.53 22.20
C GLY A 98 -7.13 5.07 20.97
N GLY A 99 -6.93 4.25 19.93
CA GLY A 99 -6.53 4.69 18.60
C GLY A 99 -7.56 5.66 18.02
N ARG A 100 -7.11 6.59 17.18
CA ARG A 100 -7.99 7.57 16.52
C ARG A 100 -7.96 7.32 15.03
N ILE A 101 -9.09 7.00 14.41
CA ILE A 101 -9.20 6.96 12.95
C ILE A 101 -9.88 8.25 12.50
N ARG A 102 -9.30 8.92 11.51
CA ARG A 102 -9.84 10.18 10.98
C ARG A 102 -10.94 9.93 9.96
N ILE A 103 -10.74 8.94 9.10
CA ILE A 103 -11.67 8.57 8.03
C ILE A 103 -11.71 7.05 7.93
N LYS A 104 -12.92 6.50 7.78
CA LYS A 104 -13.18 5.14 7.28
C LYS A 104 -14.28 5.24 6.24
N LYS A 105 -14.10 4.62 5.10
CA LYS A 105 -15.08 4.69 4.02
C LYS A 105 -15.02 3.47 3.11
N GLU A 106 -16.18 2.85 2.91
CA GLU A 106 -16.38 1.94 1.78
C GLU A 106 -16.70 2.77 0.53
N LEU A 107 -16.12 2.38 -0.60
CA LEU A 107 -16.27 3.08 -1.87
C LEU A 107 -16.04 2.12 -3.05
N LYS A 108 -16.33 2.58 -4.27
CA LYS A 108 -15.99 1.88 -5.51
C LYS A 108 -14.74 2.48 -6.14
N LEU A 109 -13.70 1.66 -6.37
CA LEU A 109 -12.50 2.05 -7.11
C LEU A 109 -12.55 1.42 -8.51
N GLY A 110 -12.96 2.21 -9.49
CA GLY A 110 -13.36 1.68 -10.80
C GLY A 110 -14.57 0.76 -10.66
N PHE A 111 -14.36 -0.52 -11.00
CA PHE A 111 -15.38 -1.58 -10.88
C PHE A 111 -15.28 -2.36 -9.56
N TYR A 112 -14.21 -2.18 -8.79
CA TYR A 112 -13.91 -2.98 -7.61
C TYR A 112 -14.49 -2.35 -6.34
N ASP A 113 -14.86 -3.21 -5.39
CA ASP A 113 -15.13 -2.77 -4.03
C ASP A 113 -13.83 -2.34 -3.36
N ALA A 114 -13.91 -1.27 -2.58
CA ALA A 114 -12.76 -0.70 -1.90
C ALA A 114 -13.12 -0.21 -0.49
N TYR A 115 -12.12 -0.22 0.37
CA TYR A 115 -12.15 0.30 1.72
C TYR A 115 -10.97 1.24 1.92
N PHE A 116 -11.27 2.47 2.32
CA PHE A 116 -10.32 3.52 2.58
C PHE A 116 -10.32 3.87 4.06
N ALA A 117 -9.14 3.97 4.67
CA ALA A 117 -8.98 4.54 5.99
C ALA A 117 -7.80 5.51 6.06
N LEU A 118 -7.95 6.55 6.88
CA LEU A 118 -6.90 7.51 7.21
C LEU A 118 -6.73 7.54 8.73
N ALA A 119 -5.51 7.29 9.20
CA ALA A 119 -5.19 7.23 10.61
C ALA A 119 -3.85 7.95 10.91
N PRO A 120 -3.64 8.45 12.14
CA PRO A 120 -2.31 8.83 12.61
C PRO A 120 -1.37 7.61 12.63
N GLN A 121 -0.12 7.84 12.25
CA GLN A 121 0.98 6.88 12.30
C GLN A 121 2.08 7.48 13.18
N GLY A 122 2.09 7.15 14.47
CA GLY A 122 2.99 7.80 15.43
C GLY A 122 2.61 9.26 15.70
N LYS A 123 3.60 10.10 16.03
CA LYS A 123 3.37 11.50 16.44
C LYS A 123 3.29 12.48 15.27
N ASP A 124 4.14 12.29 14.26
CA ASP A 124 4.42 13.31 13.24
C ASP A 124 4.01 12.87 11.82
N SER A 125 3.28 11.76 11.71
CA SER A 125 2.87 11.19 10.43
C SER A 125 1.43 10.65 10.47
N GLU A 126 0.89 10.48 9.28
CA GLU A 126 -0.39 9.85 8.98
C GLU A 126 -0.17 8.67 8.03
N GLN A 127 -1.13 7.75 8.04
CA GLN A 127 -1.18 6.59 7.16
C GLN A 127 -2.54 6.50 6.47
N ILE A 128 -2.51 6.23 5.17
CA ILE A 128 -3.65 5.81 4.37
C ILE A 128 -3.58 4.29 4.18
N ILE A 129 -4.72 3.65 4.33
CA ILE A 129 -4.97 2.26 3.95
C ILE A 129 -6.03 2.29 2.86
N LEU A 130 -5.71 1.74 1.69
CA LEU A 130 -6.67 1.45 0.64
C LEU A 130 -6.61 -0.05 0.34
N ALA A 131 -7.67 -0.76 0.67
CA ALA A 131 -7.85 -2.15 0.26
C ALA A 131 -8.89 -2.21 -0.85
N PHE A 132 -8.68 -2.97 -1.91
CA PHE A 132 -9.69 -3.18 -2.94
C PHE A 132 -9.52 -4.53 -3.65
N GLY A 133 -10.56 -4.97 -4.35
CA GLY A 133 -10.52 -6.16 -5.17
C GLY A 133 -11.88 -6.81 -5.35
N ASP A 134 -11.86 -8.12 -5.59
CA ASP A 134 -13.04 -8.97 -5.75
C ASP A 134 -12.80 -10.36 -5.15
N THR A 135 -13.54 -11.38 -5.59
CA THR A 135 -13.39 -12.75 -5.11
C THR A 135 -12.12 -13.44 -5.59
N SER A 136 -11.44 -12.90 -6.61
CA SER A 136 -10.28 -13.49 -7.29
C SER A 136 -8.95 -12.84 -6.91
N PHE A 137 -8.96 -11.62 -6.37
CA PHE A 137 -7.75 -10.95 -5.90
C PHE A 137 -8.04 -9.91 -4.81
N SER A 138 -6.99 -9.59 -4.04
CA SER A 138 -7.03 -8.53 -3.05
C SER A 138 -5.77 -7.68 -3.15
N VAL A 139 -5.94 -6.37 -3.15
CA VAL A 139 -4.86 -5.38 -3.16
C VAL A 139 -4.90 -4.59 -1.86
N LEU A 140 -3.73 -4.36 -1.28
CA LEU A 140 -3.52 -3.44 -0.18
C LEU A 140 -2.50 -2.38 -0.61
N VAL A 141 -2.92 -1.13 -0.58
CA VAL A 141 -2.06 0.04 -0.78
C VAL A 141 -1.95 0.78 0.55
N MET A 142 -0.72 1.01 0.99
CA MET A 142 -0.43 1.75 2.21
C MET A 142 0.36 3.00 1.87
N GLY A 143 -0.17 4.18 2.18
CA GLY A 143 0.55 5.45 2.09
C GLY A 143 0.95 5.94 3.47
N VAL A 144 2.17 6.45 3.65
CA VAL A 144 2.63 7.12 4.86
C VAL A 144 3.18 8.49 4.45
N PHE A 145 2.80 9.53 5.20
CA PHE A 145 3.23 10.89 4.97
C PHE A 145 3.40 11.63 6.29
N SER A 146 4.26 12.65 6.28
CA SER A 146 4.34 13.61 7.39
C SER A 146 3.00 14.34 7.57
N ASN A 147 2.72 14.86 8.78
CA ASN A 147 1.50 15.62 9.10
C ASN A 147 1.42 17.00 8.40
N ASP A 148 1.56 17.03 7.08
CA ASP A 148 1.55 18.18 6.21
C ASP A 148 0.41 18.03 5.18
N GLU A 149 -0.29 19.13 4.89
CA GLU A 149 -1.47 19.10 3.99
C GLU A 149 -1.10 18.80 2.54
N LYS A 150 0.05 19.31 2.08
CA LYS A 150 0.54 19.07 0.72
C LYS A 150 0.92 17.60 0.57
N GLU A 151 1.69 17.05 1.51
CA GLU A 151 2.09 15.63 1.49
C GLU A 151 0.87 14.71 1.61
N ARG A 152 -0.10 15.06 2.46
CA ARG A 152 -1.39 14.35 2.57
C ARG A 152 -2.11 14.30 1.23
N LYS A 153 -2.27 15.44 0.56
CA LYS A 153 -2.96 15.51 -0.73
C LYS A 153 -2.22 14.68 -1.77
N GLU A 154 -0.90 14.83 -1.85
CA GLU A 154 -0.05 14.15 -2.81
C GLU A 154 -0.11 12.62 -2.68
N ILE A 155 0.10 12.09 -1.47
CA ILE A 155 -0.02 10.63 -1.22
C ILE A 155 -1.46 10.15 -1.41
N THR A 156 -2.46 10.92 -0.99
CA THR A 156 -3.87 10.53 -1.20
C THR A 156 -4.17 10.38 -2.69
N ASP A 157 -3.78 11.36 -3.50
CA ASP A 157 -4.00 11.33 -4.95
C ASP A 157 -3.29 10.13 -5.59
N LEU A 158 -2.04 9.84 -5.18
CA LEU A 158 -1.29 8.69 -5.69
C LEU A 158 -1.94 7.36 -5.30
N VAL A 159 -2.30 7.18 -4.03
CA VAL A 159 -2.95 5.96 -3.54
C VAL A 159 -4.29 5.74 -4.24
N LEU A 160 -5.13 6.78 -4.35
CA LEU A 160 -6.42 6.70 -5.03
C LEU A 160 -6.32 6.57 -6.56
N SER A 161 -5.15 6.85 -7.14
CA SER A 161 -4.90 6.62 -8.57
C SER A 161 -4.67 5.15 -8.92
N THR A 162 -4.55 4.28 -7.91
CA THR A 162 -4.27 2.85 -8.11
C THR A 162 -5.38 2.16 -8.90
N TYR A 163 -4.98 1.30 -9.84
CA TYR A 163 -5.90 0.51 -10.66
C TYR A 163 -5.36 -0.90 -10.89
N TYR A 164 -6.25 -1.88 -10.97
CA TYR A 164 -5.93 -3.25 -11.34
C TYR A 164 -6.34 -3.50 -12.79
N ASP A 165 -5.39 -3.92 -13.63
CA ASP A 165 -5.66 -4.33 -15.00
C ASP A 165 -5.48 -5.85 -15.14
N GLU A 166 -6.60 -6.55 -15.31
CA GLU A 166 -6.65 -8.00 -15.41
C GLU A 166 -5.84 -8.56 -16.59
N ASN A 167 -5.64 -7.75 -17.64
CA ASN A 167 -4.98 -8.13 -18.88
C ASN A 167 -3.45 -8.11 -18.79
N ILE A 168 -2.89 -7.51 -17.73
CA ILE A 168 -1.45 -7.47 -17.51
C ILE A 168 -0.93 -8.90 -17.27
N LYS A 169 0.03 -9.31 -18.12
CA LYS A 169 0.81 -10.52 -17.91
C LYS A 169 1.99 -10.20 -17.00
N VAL A 170 1.91 -10.67 -15.75
CA VAL A 170 2.96 -10.45 -14.74
C VAL A 170 4.22 -11.22 -15.11
N ASN A 171 5.36 -10.50 -15.15
CA ASN A 171 6.67 -11.13 -15.19
C ASN A 171 7.05 -11.57 -13.76
N ILE A 172 6.96 -12.87 -13.49
CA ILE A 172 7.25 -13.43 -12.15
C ILE A 172 8.70 -13.18 -11.69
N ASN A 173 9.64 -12.96 -12.62
CA ASN A 173 11.03 -12.61 -12.26
C ASN A 173 11.11 -11.27 -11.53
N ASP A 174 10.17 -10.35 -11.75
CA ASP A 174 10.14 -9.05 -11.09
C ASP A 174 9.90 -9.16 -9.58
N ASN A 175 9.49 -10.35 -9.09
CA ASN A 175 9.29 -10.66 -7.68
C ASN A 175 10.52 -11.32 -7.02
N LEU A 176 11.62 -11.50 -7.75
CA LEU A 176 12.89 -11.95 -7.21
C LEU A 176 13.84 -10.78 -6.95
N PHE A 177 14.64 -10.88 -5.88
CA PHE A 177 15.71 -9.93 -5.54
C PHE A 177 17.09 -10.38 -6.05
N TYR A 178 17.11 -11.39 -6.90
CA TYR A 178 18.31 -12.02 -7.41
C TYR A 178 18.04 -12.56 -8.81
N TYR A 179 19.12 -12.80 -9.55
CA TYR A 179 19.08 -13.41 -10.87
C TYR A 179 19.76 -14.78 -10.80
N VAL A 180 19.15 -15.78 -11.42
CA VAL A 180 19.73 -17.11 -11.59
C VAL A 180 20.07 -17.27 -13.07
N ASP A 181 21.36 -17.45 -13.39
CA ASP A 181 21.78 -17.72 -14.76
C ASP A 181 21.45 -19.17 -15.13
N LEU A 182 20.43 -19.34 -15.96
CA LEU A 182 19.91 -20.63 -16.42
C LEU A 182 20.31 -20.97 -17.87
N LYS A 183 21.22 -20.20 -18.49
CA LYS A 183 21.55 -20.36 -19.93
C LYS A 183 22.05 -21.75 -20.35
N LYS A 184 22.56 -22.55 -19.40
CA LYS A 184 23.07 -23.91 -19.64
C LYS A 184 22.26 -24.96 -18.89
N SER A 185 21.00 -24.66 -18.57
CA SER A 185 20.11 -25.46 -17.74
C SER A 185 18.75 -25.63 -18.40
N GLU A 186 18.09 -26.76 -18.19
CA GLU A 186 16.71 -27.02 -18.63
C GLU A 186 15.66 -26.49 -17.65
N PHE A 187 16.11 -25.97 -16.50
CA PHE A 187 15.23 -25.42 -15.48
C PHE A 187 14.72 -24.03 -15.86
N GLU A 188 13.46 -23.78 -15.56
CA GLU A 188 12.79 -22.50 -15.71
C GLU A 188 12.13 -22.09 -14.39
N LEU A 189 12.01 -20.78 -14.15
CA LEU A 189 11.25 -20.27 -13.01
C LEU A 189 9.77 -20.61 -13.20
N LEU A 190 9.21 -21.40 -12.28
CA LEU A 190 7.81 -21.77 -12.25
C LEU A 190 6.99 -20.75 -11.46
N ASN A 191 7.43 -20.44 -10.24
CA ASN A 191 6.69 -19.59 -9.31
C ASN A 191 7.63 -18.88 -8.33
N VAL A 192 7.16 -17.78 -7.75
CA VAL A 192 7.83 -17.08 -6.66
C VAL A 192 6.93 -17.10 -5.44
N MET A 193 7.45 -17.60 -4.32
CA MET A 193 6.77 -17.60 -3.02
C MET A 193 7.64 -16.84 -2.03
N ASN A 194 7.20 -15.65 -1.63
CA ASN A 194 7.99 -14.69 -0.85
C ASN A 194 9.33 -14.39 -1.53
N SER A 195 10.47 -14.61 -0.87
CA SER A 195 11.81 -14.43 -1.43
C SER A 195 12.38 -15.69 -2.08
N PHE A 196 11.56 -16.72 -2.32
CA PHE A 196 11.97 -17.98 -2.91
C PHE A 196 11.43 -18.16 -4.33
N GLY A 197 12.32 -18.41 -5.28
CA GLY A 197 11.99 -18.89 -6.61
C GLY A 197 11.98 -20.41 -6.64
N ILE A 198 10.90 -20.97 -7.16
CA ILE A 198 10.72 -22.40 -7.44
C ILE A 198 11.03 -22.62 -8.92
N TYR A 199 12.00 -23.48 -9.20
CA TYR A 199 12.44 -23.77 -10.56
C TYR A 199 12.13 -25.23 -10.90
N THR A 200 11.58 -25.48 -12.09
CA THR A 200 11.28 -26.82 -12.60
C THR A 200 11.68 -26.96 -14.06
N ILE A 201 11.89 -28.18 -14.53
CA ILE A 201 12.06 -28.44 -15.97
C ILE A 201 10.69 -28.28 -16.64
N GLY A 202 10.63 -27.50 -17.74
CA GLY A 202 9.40 -27.32 -18.53
C GLY A 202 8.23 -26.64 -17.81
N LYS A 203 8.46 -25.96 -16.68
CA LYS A 203 7.40 -25.36 -15.83
C LYS A 203 6.33 -26.36 -15.37
N GLU A 204 6.72 -27.61 -15.15
CA GLU A 204 5.82 -28.61 -14.58
C GLU A 204 5.35 -28.18 -13.17
N GLN A 205 4.04 -28.26 -12.93
CA GLN A 205 3.44 -27.89 -11.64
C GLN A 205 3.72 -28.95 -10.59
N LEU A 206 4.08 -28.53 -9.38
CA LEU A 206 4.25 -29.42 -8.23
C LEU A 206 2.89 -29.99 -7.79
N VAL A 207 2.56 -31.20 -8.23
CA VAL A 207 1.33 -31.90 -7.82
C VAL A 207 1.63 -32.76 -6.60
N GLY A 208 0.85 -32.62 -5.52
CA GLY A 208 1.03 -33.30 -4.23
C GLY A 208 0.84 -34.82 -4.23
N ASN A 209 0.83 -35.47 -5.40
CA ASN A 209 0.39 -36.86 -5.57
C ASN A 209 1.56 -37.85 -5.73
N GLY A 210 2.77 -37.49 -5.29
CA GLY A 210 3.92 -38.41 -5.27
C GLY A 210 4.67 -38.58 -6.59
N ILE A 211 4.47 -37.69 -7.56
CA ILE A 211 5.32 -37.61 -8.77
C ILE A 211 6.57 -36.81 -8.40
N TYR A 212 7.74 -37.43 -8.56
CA TYR A 212 9.02 -36.74 -8.42
C TYR A 212 9.22 -35.80 -9.60
N ILE A 213 9.07 -34.51 -9.36
CA ILE A 213 9.36 -33.46 -10.35
C ILE A 213 10.76 -32.93 -10.07
N ASN A 214 11.60 -32.85 -11.09
CA ASN A 214 12.91 -32.22 -10.99
C ASN A 214 12.71 -30.74 -10.66
N ASN A 215 13.02 -30.37 -9.43
CA ASN A 215 12.87 -29.01 -8.94
C ASN A 215 14.01 -28.62 -8.02
N PHE A 216 14.28 -27.31 -7.97
CA PHE A 216 15.07 -26.73 -6.90
C PHE A 216 14.45 -25.41 -6.45
N LEU A 217 14.76 -25.06 -5.21
CA LEU A 217 14.37 -23.80 -4.59
C LEU A 217 15.62 -22.96 -4.38
N ILE A 218 15.60 -21.72 -4.86
CA ILE A 218 16.58 -20.71 -4.44
C ILE A 218 15.80 -19.67 -3.66
N GLY A 219 16.40 -19.15 -2.60
CA GLY A 219 15.88 -17.95 -1.95
C GLY A 219 16.99 -17.19 -1.27
N VAL A 220 16.78 -15.89 -1.15
CA VAL A 220 17.63 -15.04 -0.33
C VAL A 220 16.93 -14.89 1.01
N LEU A 221 17.61 -15.32 2.06
CA LEU A 221 17.20 -15.01 3.43
C LEU A 221 17.73 -13.62 3.78
N PRO A 222 16.96 -12.80 4.52
CA PRO A 222 17.48 -11.54 5.03
C PRO A 222 18.75 -11.79 5.86
N ASN A 223 19.84 -11.08 5.56
CA ASN A 223 21.11 -11.21 6.28
C ASN A 223 21.04 -10.75 7.75
N ASN A 224 19.92 -10.17 8.18
CA ASN A 224 19.61 -9.90 9.58
C ASN A 224 18.28 -10.57 9.94
N LEU A 225 18.34 -11.57 10.82
CA LEU A 225 17.15 -12.10 11.50
C LEU A 225 16.47 -11.03 12.40
N ASN A 226 17.17 -9.92 12.68
CA ASN A 226 16.64 -8.72 13.31
C ASN A 226 16.11 -7.72 12.28
N GLY A 227 15.15 -8.17 11.47
CA GLY A 227 14.38 -7.31 10.57
C GLY A 227 15.11 -6.94 9.28
N PHE A 228 14.34 -6.86 8.19
CA PHE A 228 14.65 -5.99 7.07
C PHE A 228 15.12 -4.65 7.64
N ASP A 229 16.39 -4.28 7.44
CA ASP A 229 16.88 -3.00 7.93
C ASP A 229 16.32 -1.89 7.01
N LEU A 230 15.07 -1.53 7.30
CA LEU A 230 14.37 -0.41 6.69
C LEU A 230 15.16 0.89 6.83
N LYS A 231 16.20 0.95 7.70
CA LYS A 231 17.12 2.09 7.78
C LYS A 231 17.91 2.33 6.50
N THR A 232 18.15 1.28 5.71
CA THR A 232 18.79 1.41 4.39
C THR A 232 17.88 2.17 3.41
N TYR A 233 16.58 2.20 3.70
CA TYR A 233 15.54 2.84 2.91
C TYR A 233 14.85 3.96 3.71
N SER A 234 15.50 4.56 4.71
CA SER A 234 14.94 5.65 5.52
C SER A 234 15.78 6.92 5.41
#